data_AF-A4WLV4-F1
#
_entry.id   AF-A4WLV4-F1
#
_cell.length_a   1.000
_cell.length_b   1.000
_cell.length_c   1.000
_cell.angle_alpha   90.00
_cell.angle_beta   90.00
_cell.angle_gamma   90.00
#
_symmetry.space_group_name_H-M   'P 1'
#
loop_
_entity.id
_entity.type
_entity.pdbx_description
1 polymer ?
#
loop_
_entity_poly.entity_id
_entity_poly.type
_entity_poly.pdbx_seq_one_letter_code
_entity_poly.pdbx_strand_id
1 'polypeptide(L)'
;MPEDKEVERGRKLLIPPFLTPQQEKKEQKKAERRVKIRGEDGIDEGVAKIPPDLYEALDKPSEVEVVAPGGSSHERKKIFKAVMSDKIPSGEVHVSPEDLRALGVAENTVVTIRKK
;
A
#
# COMPACT_ATOMS: atom_id res chain seq x y z
N MET A 1 17.28 -21.21 26.59
CA MET A 1 15.90 -21.15 27.13
C MET A 1 15.86 -19.97 28.09
N PRO A 2 15.33 -18.80 27.71
CA PRO A 2 15.16 -17.70 28.64
C PRO A 2 13.82 -17.83 29.37
N GLU A 3 13.90 -17.76 30.69
CA GLU A 3 12.82 -17.93 31.66
C GLU A 3 11.77 -16.81 31.59
N ASP A 4 10.50 -17.20 31.50
CA ASP A 4 9.35 -16.34 31.72
C ASP A 4 9.33 -15.86 33.18
N LYS A 5 9.59 -14.57 33.40
CA LYS A 5 9.29 -13.92 34.69
C LYS A 5 7.90 -13.30 34.62
N GLU A 6 6.93 -13.96 35.26
CA GLU A 6 5.64 -13.38 35.61
C GLU A 6 5.85 -12.10 36.42
N VAL A 7 5.47 -10.95 35.84
CA VAL A 7 5.54 -9.66 36.51
C VAL A 7 4.24 -9.45 37.27
N GLU A 8 4.32 -9.51 38.61
CA GLU A 8 3.20 -9.25 39.53
C GLU A 8 2.48 -7.93 39.21
N ARG A 9 1.21 -8.05 38.83
CA ARG A 9 0.28 -6.91 38.66
C ARG A 9 -0.06 -6.34 40.03
N GLY A 10 0.76 -5.44 40.57
CA GLY A 10 0.56 -5.04 41.96
C GLY A 10 1.22 -3.76 42.45
N ARG A 11 1.52 -2.78 41.59
CA ARG A 11 1.79 -1.37 41.99
C ARG A 11 1.78 -0.50 40.75
N LYS A 12 0.82 0.42 40.65
CA LYS A 12 0.90 1.53 39.68
C LYS A 12 2.09 2.39 40.11
N LEU A 13 3.27 2.09 39.58
CA LEU A 13 4.38 3.03 39.60
C LEU A 13 3.86 4.33 38.99
N LEU A 14 4.04 5.45 39.69
CA LEU A 14 3.75 6.78 39.16
C LEU A 14 4.85 7.10 38.14
N ILE A 15 4.84 6.36 37.02
CA ILE A 15 5.78 6.55 35.93
C ILE A 15 5.42 7.91 35.33
N PRO A 16 6.33 8.88 35.37
CA PRO A 16 6.09 10.15 34.71
C PRO A 16 5.81 9.89 33.22
N PRO A 17 4.88 10.61 32.58
CA PRO A 17 4.42 10.31 31.22
C PRO A 17 5.51 10.38 30.14
N PHE A 18 6.72 10.87 30.47
CA PHE A 18 7.91 10.88 29.61
C PHE A 18 8.79 9.62 29.74
N LEU A 19 8.59 8.80 30.79
CA LEU A 19 9.31 7.54 31.02
C LEU A 19 8.49 6.30 30.67
N THR A 20 7.19 6.46 30.34
CA THR A 20 6.51 5.40 29.61
C THR A 20 7.28 5.23 28.30
N PRO A 21 7.74 4.02 27.93
CA PRO A 21 8.08 3.79 26.53
C PRO A 21 6.83 4.22 25.81
N GLN A 22 6.91 5.33 25.06
CA GLN A 22 5.89 5.68 24.09
C GLN A 22 5.74 4.37 23.36
N GLN A 23 4.60 3.70 23.58
CA GLN A 23 4.19 2.63 22.71
C GLN A 23 4.22 3.35 21.38
N GLU A 24 5.30 3.17 20.63
CA GLU A 24 5.30 3.29 19.19
C GLU A 24 4.04 2.54 18.88
N LYS A 25 2.95 3.29 18.67
CA LYS A 25 1.75 2.74 18.08
C LYS A 25 2.38 2.00 16.93
N LYS A 26 2.36 0.67 16.98
CA LYS A 26 2.56 -0.14 15.80
C LYS A 26 1.47 0.43 14.90
N GLU A 27 1.82 1.45 14.12
CA GLU A 27 1.14 1.79 12.90
C GLU A 27 1.08 0.41 12.29
N GLN A 28 -0.12 -0.18 12.33
CA GLN A 28 -0.42 -1.34 11.55
C GLN A 28 0.07 -0.90 10.19
N LYS A 29 1.25 -1.38 9.78
CA LYS A 29 1.89 -0.97 8.54
C LYS A 29 0.82 -1.30 7.53
N LYS A 30 0.05 -0.29 7.12
CA LYS A 30 -0.90 -0.45 6.03
C LYS A 30 -0.01 -1.03 4.94
N ALA A 31 -0.45 -2.14 4.35
CA ALA A 31 0.30 -2.78 3.29
C ALA A 31 0.31 -1.78 2.13
N GLU A 32 1.26 -0.85 2.18
CA GLU A 32 1.47 0.22 1.23
C GLU A 32 2.70 -0.17 0.45
N ARG A 33 2.53 -0.39 -0.85
CA ARG A 33 3.62 -0.75 -1.76
C ARG A 33 3.78 0.37 -2.76
N ARG A 34 5.01 0.86 -2.89
CA ARG A 34 5.39 1.80 -3.95
C ARG A 34 5.81 0.99 -5.17
N VAL A 35 5.13 1.21 -6.28
CA VAL A 35 5.33 0.48 -7.54
C VAL A 35 5.33 1.45 -8.71
N LYS A 36 5.85 1.02 -9.86
CA LYS A 36 5.78 1.83 -11.07
C LYS A 36 4.49 1.53 -11.81
N ILE A 37 3.83 2.57 -12.30
CA ILE A 37 2.64 2.43 -13.14
C ILE A 37 3.04 2.47 -14.62
N ARG A 38 2.43 1.60 -15.43
CA ARG A 38 2.64 1.54 -16.88
C ARG A 38 1.30 1.48 -17.59
N GLY A 39 1.21 2.12 -18.74
CA GLY A 39 0.04 2.04 -19.61
C GLY A 39 0.19 0.84 -20.54
N GLU A 40 -0.84 0.02 -20.67
CA GLU A 40 -0.87 -1.05 -21.68
C GLU A 40 -2.22 -1.04 -22.41
N ASP A 41 -2.16 -0.98 -23.74
CA ASP A 41 -3.33 -1.08 -24.61
C ASP A 41 -3.91 -2.50 -24.55
N GLY A 42 -5.15 -2.65 -24.06
CA GLY A 42 -5.79 -3.95 -23.84
C GLY A 42 -6.16 -4.25 -22.38
N ILE A 43 -6.18 -3.21 -21.53
CA ILE A 43 -6.74 -3.25 -20.18
C ILE A 43 -7.99 -2.38 -20.16
N ASP A 44 -9.10 -2.92 -19.66
CA ASP A 44 -10.33 -2.14 -19.47
C ASP A 44 -10.13 -0.99 -18.48
N GLU A 45 -10.85 0.12 -18.70
CA GLU A 45 -10.84 1.25 -17.77
C GLU A 45 -11.32 0.82 -16.37
N GLY A 46 -10.60 1.25 -15.33
CA GLY A 46 -10.90 0.90 -13.94
C GLY A 46 -10.38 -0.47 -13.49
N VAL A 47 -9.62 -1.16 -14.34
CA VAL A 47 -8.92 -2.41 -13.99
C VAL A 47 -7.42 -2.15 -13.87
N ALA A 48 -6.82 -2.61 -12.77
CA ALA A 48 -5.38 -2.61 -12.57
C ALA A 48 -4.87 -4.05 -12.57
N LYS A 49 -4.01 -4.37 -13.54
CA LYS A 49 -3.31 -5.65 -13.58
C LYS A 49 -2.08 -5.59 -12.67
N ILE A 50 -2.01 -6.51 -11.73
CA ILE A 50 -0.94 -6.58 -10.72
C ILE A 50 -0.21 -7.92 -10.76
N PRO A 51 1.08 -7.95 -10.43
CA PRO A 51 1.85 -9.18 -10.37
C PRO A 51 1.47 -10.01 -9.13
N PRO A 52 1.66 -11.35 -9.15
CA PRO A 52 1.43 -12.24 -8.01
C PRO A 52 2.06 -11.75 -6.71
N ASP A 53 3.33 -11.32 -6.76
CA ASP A 53 4.07 -10.87 -5.58
C ASP A 53 3.39 -9.70 -4.87
N LEU A 54 2.80 -8.79 -5.65
CA LEU A 54 2.12 -7.62 -5.13
C LEU A 54 0.73 -7.98 -4.60
N TYR A 55 0.04 -8.90 -5.29
CA TYR A 55 -1.26 -9.39 -4.87
C TYR A 55 -1.19 -10.14 -3.53
N GLU A 56 -0.19 -10.99 -3.35
CA GLU A 56 0.05 -11.68 -2.08
C GLU A 56 0.48 -10.71 -0.97
N ALA A 57 1.37 -9.76 -1.29
CA ALA A 57 1.82 -8.76 -0.33
C ALA A 57 0.70 -7.83 0.18
N LEU A 58 -0.39 -7.69 -0.57
CA LEU A 58 -1.55 -6.87 -0.23
C LEU A 58 -2.70 -7.67 0.43
N ASP A 59 -2.50 -8.95 0.77
CA ASP A 59 -3.53 -9.86 1.29
C ASP A 59 -4.68 -10.15 0.29
N LYS A 60 -4.40 -10.21 -1.02
CA LYS A 60 -5.37 -10.55 -2.08
C LYS A 60 -6.61 -9.63 -2.11
N PRO A 61 -6.43 -8.30 -2.26
CA PRO A 61 -7.55 -7.38 -2.28
C PRO A 61 -8.35 -7.50 -3.59
N SER A 62 -9.68 -7.41 -3.52
CA SER A 62 -10.52 -7.32 -4.73
C SER A 62 -10.43 -5.93 -5.38
N GLU A 63 -10.18 -4.90 -4.58
CA GLU A 63 -10.04 -3.51 -4.99
C GLU A 63 -8.76 -2.91 -4.41
N VAL A 64 -8.02 -2.16 -5.22
CA VAL A 64 -6.81 -1.46 -4.82
C VAL A 64 -6.98 0.04 -5.02
N GLU A 65 -6.58 0.81 -4.03
CA GLU A 65 -6.49 2.26 -4.17
C GLU A 65 -5.09 2.62 -4.67
N VAL A 66 -5.01 3.23 -5.85
CA VAL A 66 -3.77 3.78 -6.39
C VAL A 66 -3.72 5.25 -6.05
N VAL A 67 -2.72 5.61 -5.27
CA VAL A 67 -2.39 6.99 -4.89
C VAL A 67 -1.22 7.44 -5.76
N ALA A 68 -1.51 8.35 -6.68
CA ALA A 68 -0.53 8.96 -7.54
C ALA A 68 0.01 10.26 -6.94
N PRO A 69 1.34 10.49 -7.00
CA PRO A 69 1.94 11.76 -6.58
C PRO A 69 1.57 12.85 -7.58
N GLY A 70 0.67 13.76 -7.18
CA GLY A 70 0.33 14.94 -7.97
C GLY A 70 1.26 16.10 -7.63
N GLY A 71 1.97 16.63 -8.63
CA GLY A 71 2.87 17.79 -8.45
C GLY A 71 2.08 19.09 -8.23
N SER A 72 1.66 19.39 -6.99
CA SER A 72 1.54 20.75 -6.42
C SER A 72 0.65 20.86 -5.17
N SER A 73 -0.38 20.03 -4.97
CA SER A 73 -1.19 20.10 -3.72
C SER A 73 -2.17 18.97 -3.45
N HIS A 74 -2.44 18.07 -4.41
CA HIS A 74 -3.40 16.99 -4.19
C HIS A 74 -2.84 15.67 -4.71
N GLU A 75 -2.65 14.72 -3.80
CA GLU A 75 -2.50 13.30 -4.15
C GLU A 75 -3.76 12.88 -4.91
N ARG A 76 -3.60 12.34 -6.12
CA ARG A 76 -4.73 11.83 -6.88
C ARG A 76 -4.94 10.38 -6.49
N LYS A 77 -6.15 10.04 -6.05
CA LYS A 77 -6.51 8.70 -5.56
C LYS A 77 -7.61 8.16 -6.46
N LYS A 78 -7.43 6.95 -6.96
CA LYS A 78 -8.46 6.26 -7.74
C LYS A 78 -8.48 4.79 -7.33
N ILE A 79 -9.69 4.24 -7.25
CA ILE A 79 -9.93 2.85 -6.88
C ILE A 79 -10.00 2.05 -8.18
N PHE A 80 -9.30 0.93 -8.20
CA PHE A 80 -9.24 0.02 -9.33
C PHE A 80 -9.58 -1.38 -8.88
N LYS A 81 -10.19 -2.16 -9.78
CA LYS A 81 -10.32 -3.60 -9.59
C LYS A 81 -8.97 -4.27 -9.82
N ALA A 82 -8.53 -5.07 -8.86
CA ALA A 82 -7.26 -5.76 -8.95
C ALA A 82 -7.41 -7.07 -9.72
N VAL A 83 -6.65 -7.23 -10.81
CA VAL A 83 -6.60 -8.47 -11.59
C VAL A 83 -5.19 -9.00 -11.60
N MET A 84 -5.00 -10.25 -11.19
CA MET A 84 -3.69 -10.87 -11.19
C MET A 84 -3.25 -11.22 -12.62
N SER A 85 -2.00 -10.94 -12.96
CA SER A 85 -1.41 -11.28 -14.25
C SER A 85 0.08 -11.60 -14.11
N ASP A 86 0.48 -12.82 -14.49
CA ASP A 86 1.88 -13.28 -14.42
C ASP A 86 2.79 -12.68 -15.50
N LYS A 87 2.22 -11.96 -16.48
CA LYS A 87 2.99 -11.27 -17.52
C LYS A 87 3.70 -10.00 -17.03
N ILE A 88 3.37 -9.54 -15.82
CA ILE A 88 3.85 -8.26 -15.29
C ILE A 88 5.02 -8.54 -14.34
N PRO A 89 6.16 -7.85 -14.49
CA PRO A 89 7.28 -8.02 -13.59
C PRO A 89 6.97 -7.52 -12.18
N SER A 90 7.68 -8.06 -11.19
CA SER A 90 7.54 -7.69 -9.79
C SER A 90 7.80 -6.19 -9.59
N GLY A 91 6.83 -5.46 -9.03
CA GLY A 91 6.95 -4.03 -8.73
C GLY A 91 6.48 -3.07 -9.84
N GLU A 92 5.88 -3.60 -10.91
CA GLU A 92 5.16 -2.82 -11.91
C GLU A 92 3.66 -3.11 -11.84
N VAL A 93 2.83 -2.14 -12.23
CA VAL A 93 1.38 -2.27 -12.32
C VAL A 93 0.91 -1.68 -13.64
N HIS A 94 0.14 -2.46 -14.38
CA HIS A 94 -0.36 -2.04 -15.67
C HIS A 94 -1.82 -1.60 -15.55
N VAL A 95 -2.12 -0.45 -16.13
CA VAL A 95 -3.47 0.13 -16.18
C VAL A 95 -3.77 0.58 -17.61
N SER A 96 -5.03 0.89 -17.88
CA SER A 96 -5.42 1.52 -19.14
C SER A 96 -4.70 2.87 -19.34
N PRO A 97 -4.27 3.21 -20.57
CA PRO A 97 -3.74 4.54 -20.87
C PRO A 97 -4.77 5.66 -20.60
N GLU A 98 -6.06 5.37 -20.66
CA GLU A 98 -7.11 6.34 -20.32
C GLU A 98 -7.12 6.66 -18.81
N ASP A 99 -6.88 5.64 -17.98
CA ASP A 99 -6.75 5.81 -16.53
C ASP A 99 -5.51 6.63 -16.15
N LEU A 100 -4.40 6.46 -16.87
CA LEU A 100 -3.21 7.31 -16.69
C LEU A 100 -3.50 8.77 -17.01
N ARG A 101 -4.25 9.04 -18.09
CA ARG A 101 -4.65 10.40 -18.45
C ARG A 101 -5.63 10.99 -17.43
N ALA A 102 -6.60 10.20 -16.97
CA ALA A 102 -7.55 10.62 -15.94
C ALA A 102 -6.83 10.94 -14.61
N LEU A 103 -5.85 10.12 -14.24
CA LEU A 103 -4.97 10.38 -13.11
C LEU A 103 -3.96 11.49 -13.39
N GLY A 104 -3.71 11.86 -14.65
CA GLY A 104 -2.69 12.84 -15.04
C GLY A 104 -1.28 12.40 -14.67
N VAL A 105 -1.02 11.09 -14.79
CA VAL A 105 0.24 10.45 -14.39
C VAL A 105 0.96 9.98 -15.63
N ALA A 106 2.25 10.29 -15.71
CA ALA A 106 3.10 9.80 -16.80
C ALA A 106 3.43 8.31 -16.60
N GLU A 107 3.78 7.65 -17.70
CA GLU A 107 4.28 6.28 -17.64
C GLU A 107 5.55 6.18 -16.78
N ASN A 108 5.76 5.02 -16.15
CA ASN A 108 6.86 4.73 -15.23
C ASN A 108 6.89 5.58 -13.94
N THR A 109 5.82 6.32 -13.65
CA THR A 109 5.71 7.08 -12.39
C THR A 109 5.57 6.12 -11.21
N VAL A 110 6.22 6.46 -10.08
CA VAL A 110 6.09 5.71 -8.84
C VAL A 110 4.78 6.10 -8.15
N VAL A 111 3.88 5.14 -8.01
CA VAL A 111 2.60 5.28 -7.32
C VAL A 111 2.59 4.46 -6.03
N THR A 112 1.79 4.87 -5.07
CA THR A 112 1.58 4.12 -3.82
C THR A 112 0.28 3.35 -3.93
N ILE A 113 0.33 2.04 -3.75
CA ILE A 113 -0.85 1.18 -3.73
C ILE A 113 -1.23 0.89 -2.29
N ARG A 114 -2.50 1.08 -1.99
CA ARG A 114 -3.12 0.79 -0.70
C ARG A 114 -4.18 -0.27 -0.88
N LYS A 115 -4.25 -1.21 0.07
CA LYS A 115 -5.42 -2.08 0.21
C LYS A 115 -6.62 -1.25 0.69
N LYS A 116 -7.78 -1.47 0.09
CA LYS A 116 -9.04 -0.90 0.52
C LYS A 116 -9.88 -1.93 1.28
#